data_AF-A0A8J5RGK0-F1
#
_entry.id   AF-A0A8J5RGK0-F1
#
_cell.length_a   1.000
_cell.length_b   1.000
_cell.length_c   1.000
_cell.angle_alpha   90.00
_cell.angle_beta   90.00
_cell.angle_gamma   90.00
#
_symmetry.space_group_name_H-M   'P 1'
#
loop_
_entity.id
_entity.type
_entity.pdbx_description
1 polymer ?
#
loop_
_entity_poly.entity_id
_entity_poly.type
_entity_poly.pdbx_seq_one_letter_code
_entity_poly.pdbx_strand_id
1 'polypeptide(L)'
;MQKIQVAVPDVVEAAKDADILIFVIPHQFIRGLAAAMLGKIKSTAVGLSLIKGFDSSDGKSIKLISKVVEEHLKIPCYVLMGANLANEVAEEKFCETTIGVRDKRFAPVLRDLMMTPNFRVVCVEDCEAVEVCGALKNIVACGAGFVDGLGLGDNTKAAVIRLGLMEMIKFVDTFFGGSKLSTFFESCGVADLITTCYGGRNRRVCEQFVKTTKSIKELEDELLGGMKLQGPATAEEVNGMLKAQNMTDKFPLFTAVHRICTRELKPTDLIDQIRNHPEHTGETSDLSKLNLHFDIKIHIFFNKGLR
;
A
#
# COMPACT_ATOMS: atom_id res chain seq x y z
N MET A 1 -2.63 -6.57 -33.18
CA MET A 1 -1.19 -6.80 -33.45
C MET A 1 -0.53 -7.21 -32.14
N GLN A 2 -0.28 -8.51 -31.94
CA GLN A 2 0.62 -8.96 -30.88
C GLN A 2 2.03 -8.52 -31.26
N LYS A 3 2.55 -7.47 -30.61
CA LYS A 3 3.98 -7.17 -30.68
C LYS A 3 4.70 -8.29 -29.94
N ILE A 4 5.46 -9.09 -30.68
CA ILE A 4 6.45 -10.02 -30.13
C ILE A 4 7.37 -9.20 -29.22
N GLN A 5 7.28 -9.42 -27.91
CA GLN A 5 8.22 -8.80 -26.97
C GLN A 5 9.57 -9.50 -27.13
N VAL A 6 10.52 -8.80 -27.76
CA VAL A 6 11.92 -9.21 -27.73
C VAL A 6 12.43 -8.94 -26.32
N ALA A 7 12.81 -9.98 -25.59
CA ALA A 7 13.49 -9.83 -24.32
C ALA A 7 14.92 -9.32 -24.59
N VAL A 8 15.19 -8.07 -24.21
CA VAL A 8 16.53 -7.47 -24.32
C VAL A 8 17.23 -7.63 -22.96
N PRO A 9 18.34 -8.40 -22.88
CA PRO A 9 18.99 -8.71 -21.60
C PRO A 9 19.81 -7.53 -21.05
N ASP A 10 20.23 -6.60 -21.90
CA ASP A 10 20.94 -5.39 -21.49
C ASP A 10 19.96 -4.22 -21.27
N VAL A 11 19.94 -3.69 -20.05
CA VAL A 11 18.99 -2.62 -19.67
C VAL A 11 19.26 -1.32 -20.40
N VAL A 12 20.51 -1.03 -20.75
CA VAL A 12 20.86 0.20 -21.47
C VAL A 12 20.37 0.10 -22.90
N GLU A 13 20.60 -1.02 -23.57
CA GLU A 13 20.10 -1.29 -24.91
C GLU A 13 18.56 -1.19 -24.97
N ALA A 14 17.87 -1.75 -23.98
CA ALA A 14 16.41 -1.68 -23.89
C ALA A 14 15.88 -0.24 -23.72
N ALA A 15 16.65 0.63 -23.06
CA ALA A 15 16.19 1.95 -22.63
C ALA A 15 16.73 3.14 -23.44
N LYS A 16 17.85 2.99 -24.15
CA LYS A 16 18.61 4.11 -24.74
C LYS A 16 17.77 5.04 -25.63
N ASP A 17 16.82 4.47 -26.38
CA ASP A 17 15.98 5.18 -27.35
C ASP A 17 14.54 5.39 -26.87
N ALA A 18 14.20 4.98 -25.64
CA ALA A 18 12.84 5.03 -25.13
C ALA A 18 12.46 6.45 -24.66
N ASP A 19 11.26 6.90 -25.03
CA ASP A 19 10.68 8.16 -24.54
C ASP A 19 9.92 7.97 -23.21
N ILE A 20 9.43 6.75 -22.95
CA ILE A 20 8.74 6.37 -21.72
C ILE A 20 9.37 5.10 -21.17
N LEU A 21 9.81 5.14 -19.91
CA LEU A 21 10.43 4.04 -19.18
C LEU A 21 9.47 3.54 -18.10
N ILE A 22 9.01 2.29 -18.21
CA ILE A 22 8.11 1.68 -17.21
C ILE A 22 8.93 0.83 -16.24
N PHE A 23 8.98 1.22 -14.97
CA PHE A 23 9.72 0.51 -13.92
C PHE A 23 8.77 -0.45 -13.20
N VAL A 24 8.96 -1.76 -13.42
CA VAL A 24 8.15 -2.85 -12.83
C VAL A 24 9.04 -3.99 -12.33
N ILE A 25 9.97 -3.64 -11.45
CA ILE A 25 10.93 -4.56 -10.85
C ILE A 25 10.78 -4.56 -9.33
N PRO A 26 11.27 -5.59 -8.61
CA PRO A 26 11.37 -5.53 -7.15
C PRO A 26 12.17 -4.30 -6.71
N HIS A 27 11.68 -3.58 -5.68
CA HIS A 27 12.19 -2.25 -5.31
C HIS A 27 13.69 -2.25 -5.01
N GLN A 28 14.24 -3.34 -4.46
CA GLN A 28 15.66 -3.44 -4.10
C GLN A 28 16.63 -3.31 -5.28
N PHE A 29 16.16 -3.50 -6.51
CA PHE A 29 17.01 -3.44 -7.71
C PHE A 29 17.03 -2.05 -8.35
N ILE A 30 16.18 -1.11 -7.93
CA ILE A 30 16.00 0.17 -8.63
C ILE A 30 17.26 1.02 -8.64
N ARG A 31 18.02 1.05 -7.54
CA ARG A 31 19.26 1.86 -7.43
C ARG A 31 20.33 1.37 -8.39
N GLY A 32 20.55 0.06 -8.45
CA GLY A 32 21.53 -0.55 -9.36
C GLY A 32 21.13 -0.35 -10.82
N LEU A 33 19.85 -0.53 -11.13
CA LEU A 33 19.32 -0.32 -12.48
C LEU A 33 19.44 1.15 -12.92
N ALA A 34 19.06 2.09 -12.05
CA ALA A 34 19.17 3.51 -12.33
C ALA A 34 20.64 3.95 -12.53
N ALA A 35 21.56 3.43 -11.71
CA ALA A 35 22.98 3.71 -11.86
C ALA A 35 23.54 3.22 -13.22
N ALA A 36 23.11 2.05 -13.71
CA ALA A 36 23.55 1.51 -14.99
C ALA A 36 23.10 2.37 -16.20
N MET A 37 21.92 3.00 -16.09
CA MET A 37 21.25 3.78 -17.13
C MET A 37 21.63 5.27 -17.13
N LEU A 38 22.21 5.80 -16.05
CA LEU A 38 22.59 7.21 -15.94
C LEU A 38 23.48 7.66 -17.11
N GLY A 39 23.04 8.71 -17.82
CA GLY A 39 23.75 9.30 -18.95
C GLY A 39 23.67 8.49 -20.26
N LYS A 40 22.90 7.40 -20.28
CA LYS A 40 22.77 6.49 -21.44
C LYS A 40 21.35 6.35 -21.96
N ILE A 41 20.43 7.19 -21.47
CA ILE A 41 19.04 7.29 -21.90
C ILE A 41 18.77 8.69 -22.46
N LYS A 42 17.70 8.83 -23.23
CA LYS A 42 17.22 10.16 -23.67
C LYS A 42 17.00 11.07 -22.46
N SER A 43 17.58 12.27 -22.50
CA SER A 43 17.36 13.30 -21.48
C SER A 43 15.91 13.82 -21.46
N THR A 44 15.15 13.57 -22.51
CA THR A 44 13.72 13.89 -22.64
C THR A 44 12.80 12.74 -22.21
N ALA A 45 13.34 11.59 -21.79
CA ALA A 45 12.54 10.46 -21.36
C ALA A 45 11.74 10.80 -20.08
N VAL A 46 10.64 10.07 -19.86
CA VAL A 46 9.89 10.11 -18.60
C VAL A 46 9.73 8.70 -18.02
N GLY A 47 9.72 8.61 -16.70
CA GLY A 47 9.51 7.39 -15.95
C GLY A 47 8.05 7.18 -15.54
N LEU A 48 7.61 5.93 -15.50
CA LEU A 48 6.37 5.48 -14.86
C LEU A 48 6.70 4.29 -13.95
N SER A 49 6.63 4.48 -12.63
CA SER A 49 6.90 3.43 -11.65
C SER A 49 5.62 2.70 -11.25
N LEU A 50 5.66 1.37 -11.31
CA LEU A 50 4.64 0.46 -10.78
C LEU A 50 5.13 -0.25 -9.51
N ILE A 51 6.29 0.19 -8.99
CA ILE A 51 6.96 -0.45 -7.86
C ILE A 51 6.25 -0.04 -6.56
N LYS A 52 5.68 -1.03 -5.87
CA LYS A 52 5.01 -0.84 -4.57
C LYS A 52 6.00 -1.08 -3.44
N GLY A 53 6.28 -0.05 -2.63
CA GLY A 53 7.22 -0.10 -1.51
C GLY A 53 7.96 1.23 -1.35
N PHE A 54 8.86 1.30 -0.38
CA PHE A 54 9.78 2.41 -0.22
C PHE A 54 11.21 1.96 -0.50
N ASP A 55 12.10 2.92 -0.65
CA ASP A 55 13.52 2.72 -0.50
C ASP A 55 13.93 3.26 0.87
N SER A 56 14.58 2.44 1.68
CA SER A 56 15.15 2.85 2.96
C SER A 56 16.62 2.41 3.03
N SER A 57 17.52 3.40 3.08
CA SER A 57 18.97 3.13 3.15
C SER A 57 19.51 3.11 4.58
N ASP A 58 18.82 3.77 5.53
CA ASP A 58 19.30 3.99 6.91
C ASP A 58 18.35 3.43 7.99
N GLY A 59 17.20 2.86 7.59
CA GLY A 59 16.16 2.36 8.50
C GLY A 59 15.48 3.44 9.35
N LYS A 60 15.75 4.72 9.08
CA LYS A 60 15.22 5.88 9.82
C LYS A 60 14.43 6.83 8.94
N SER A 61 14.65 6.76 7.63
CA SER A 61 13.93 7.52 6.63
C SER A 61 13.42 6.58 5.55
N ILE A 62 12.31 6.96 4.95
CA ILE A 62 11.77 6.31 3.76
C ILE A 62 11.90 7.28 2.58
N LYS A 63 12.06 6.70 1.41
CA LYS A 63 12.07 7.44 0.16
C LYS A 63 11.14 6.79 -0.84
N LEU A 64 10.38 7.62 -1.54
CA LEU A 64 9.56 7.16 -2.65
C LEU A 64 10.43 6.69 -3.81
N ILE A 65 10.03 5.59 -4.45
CA ILE A 65 10.77 5.01 -5.57
C ILE A 65 10.78 5.97 -6.76
N SER A 66 9.69 6.70 -7.00
CA SER A 66 9.64 7.75 -8.02
C SER A 66 10.73 8.81 -7.78
N LYS A 67 10.96 9.24 -6.53
CA LYS A 67 12.01 10.20 -6.17
C LYS A 67 13.41 9.60 -6.33
N VAL A 68 13.58 8.31 -6.02
CA VAL A 68 14.84 7.61 -6.30
C VAL A 68 15.15 7.65 -7.79
N VAL A 69 14.17 7.33 -8.65
CA VAL A 69 14.31 7.38 -10.10
C VAL A 69 14.64 8.80 -10.58
N GLU A 70 13.91 9.81 -10.12
CA GLU A 70 14.15 11.22 -10.47
C GLU A 70 15.56 11.69 -10.14
N GLU A 71 16.05 11.34 -8.94
CA GLU A 71 17.36 11.75 -8.50
C GLU A 71 18.49 11.03 -9.21
N HIS A 72 18.33 9.74 -9.52
CA HIS A 72 19.40 8.95 -10.12
C HIS A 72 19.43 9.10 -11.64
N LEU A 73 18.28 9.22 -12.31
CA LEU A 73 18.18 9.31 -13.77
C LEU A 73 18.00 10.73 -14.30
N LYS A 74 17.67 11.70 -13.44
CA LYS A 74 17.42 13.10 -13.82
C LYS A 74 16.30 13.28 -14.84
N ILE A 75 15.30 12.40 -14.79
CA ILE A 75 14.07 12.46 -15.59
C ILE A 75 12.84 12.55 -14.67
N PRO A 76 11.72 13.16 -15.10
CA PRO A 76 10.47 13.09 -14.34
C PRO A 76 10.02 11.65 -14.15
N CYS A 77 9.53 11.28 -12.95
CA CYS A 77 8.91 9.98 -12.72
C CYS A 77 7.50 10.14 -12.16
N TYR A 78 6.56 9.44 -12.79
CA TYR A 78 5.17 9.32 -12.37
C TYR A 78 4.93 7.91 -11.83
N VAL A 79 3.72 7.65 -11.33
CA VAL A 79 3.40 6.38 -10.67
C VAL A 79 2.08 5.81 -11.16
N LEU A 80 1.97 4.48 -11.17
CA LEU A 80 0.74 3.75 -11.42
C LEU A 80 0.50 2.78 -10.26
N MET A 81 -0.56 3.02 -9.49
CA MET A 81 -0.96 2.20 -8.35
C MET A 81 -2.45 1.89 -8.43
N GLY A 82 -2.86 0.71 -7.99
CA GLY A 82 -4.24 0.26 -8.08
C GLY A 82 -4.41 -1.21 -7.71
N ALA A 83 -5.68 -1.61 -7.61
CA ALA A 83 -6.13 -2.97 -7.35
C ALA A 83 -5.87 -3.90 -8.54
N ASN A 84 -4.60 -4.14 -8.84
CA ASN A 84 -4.14 -4.75 -10.09
C ASN A 84 -3.46 -6.10 -9.79
N LEU A 85 -4.23 -7.15 -9.52
CA LEU A 85 -3.67 -8.50 -9.41
C LEU A 85 -3.16 -8.94 -10.78
N ALA A 86 -1.85 -9.16 -10.91
CA ALA A 86 -1.18 -9.36 -12.21
C ALA A 86 -1.83 -10.46 -13.05
N ASN A 87 -2.24 -11.58 -12.44
CA ASN A 87 -2.89 -12.68 -13.14
C ASN A 87 -4.27 -12.28 -13.69
N GLU A 88 -5.05 -11.50 -12.93
CA GLU A 88 -6.38 -11.04 -13.38
C GLU A 88 -6.28 -10.03 -14.52
N VAL A 89 -5.28 -9.14 -14.45
CA VAL A 89 -4.98 -8.19 -15.54
C VAL A 89 -4.56 -8.94 -16.80
N ALA A 90 -3.71 -9.97 -16.67
CA ALA A 90 -3.26 -10.81 -17.79
C ALA A 90 -4.40 -11.66 -18.40
N GLU A 91 -5.40 -12.02 -17.59
CA GLU A 91 -6.62 -12.71 -18.01
C GLU A 91 -7.68 -11.75 -18.57
N GLU A 92 -7.34 -10.47 -18.78
CA GLU A 92 -8.24 -9.41 -19.25
C GLU A 92 -9.51 -9.24 -18.40
N LYS A 93 -9.46 -9.59 -17.11
CA LYS A 93 -10.57 -9.31 -16.19
C LYS A 93 -10.64 -7.80 -15.94
N PHE A 94 -11.87 -7.30 -15.81
CA PHE A 94 -12.11 -5.89 -15.57
C PHE A 94 -11.45 -5.44 -14.25
N CYS A 95 -10.63 -4.40 -14.32
CA CYS A 95 -10.12 -3.69 -13.15
C CYS A 95 -9.82 -2.22 -13.49
N GLU A 96 -9.46 -1.47 -12.46
CA GLU A 96 -9.19 -0.04 -12.53
C GLU A 96 -7.89 0.30 -11.82
N THR A 97 -7.18 1.32 -12.28
CA THR A 97 -5.95 1.82 -11.67
C THR A 97 -5.92 3.34 -11.63
N THR A 98 -5.05 3.87 -10.77
CA THR A 98 -4.76 5.29 -10.67
C THR A 98 -3.35 5.59 -11.15
N ILE A 99 -3.18 6.63 -11.97
CA ILE A 99 -1.88 7.20 -12.33
C ILE A 99 -1.71 8.53 -11.60
N GLY A 100 -0.65 8.63 -10.80
CA GLY A 100 -0.20 9.88 -10.20
C GLY A 100 0.72 10.61 -11.18
N VAL A 101 0.25 11.72 -11.74
CA VAL A 101 0.94 12.51 -12.77
C VAL A 101 0.78 14.01 -12.53
N ARG A 102 1.85 14.64 -12.04
CA ARG A 102 1.87 16.08 -11.72
C ARG A 102 1.93 16.99 -12.95
N ASP A 103 2.46 16.51 -14.07
CA ASP A 103 2.51 17.27 -15.33
C ASP A 103 1.34 16.88 -16.23
N LYS A 104 0.37 17.78 -16.34
CA LYS A 104 -0.88 17.58 -17.08
C LYS A 104 -0.67 17.21 -18.55
N ARG A 105 0.48 17.57 -19.14
CA ARG A 105 0.81 17.23 -20.52
C ARG A 105 0.98 15.73 -20.72
N PHE A 106 1.48 15.02 -19.70
CA PHE A 106 1.70 13.58 -19.75
C PHE A 106 0.49 12.76 -19.32
N ALA A 107 -0.49 13.35 -18.63
CA ALA A 107 -1.69 12.64 -18.19
C ALA A 107 -2.44 11.91 -19.32
N PRO A 108 -2.80 12.55 -20.45
CA PRO A 108 -3.46 11.82 -21.54
C PRO A 108 -2.56 10.76 -22.18
N VAL A 109 -1.26 11.03 -22.32
CA VAL A 109 -0.29 10.11 -22.92
C VAL A 109 -0.17 8.82 -22.10
N LEU A 110 0.05 8.95 -20.78
CA LEU A 110 0.19 7.80 -19.89
C LEU A 110 -1.12 7.05 -19.70
N ARG A 111 -2.25 7.78 -19.64
CA ARG A 111 -3.58 7.17 -19.61
C ARG A 111 -3.81 6.31 -20.84
N ASP A 112 -3.63 6.86 -22.03
CA ASP A 112 -3.94 6.17 -23.29
C ASP A 112 -2.96 5.04 -23.57
N LEU A 113 -1.71 5.15 -23.10
CA LEU A 113 -0.72 4.08 -23.16
C LEU A 113 -1.12 2.85 -22.32
N MET A 114 -1.68 3.08 -21.12
CA MET A 114 -1.99 2.01 -20.16
C MET A 114 -3.44 1.52 -20.26
N MET A 115 -4.37 2.36 -20.70
CA MET A 115 -5.81 2.06 -20.69
C MET A 115 -6.18 1.02 -21.74
N THR A 116 -7.00 0.05 -21.33
CA THR A 116 -7.66 -0.92 -22.21
C THR A 116 -9.16 -0.96 -21.89
N PRO A 117 -10.00 -1.71 -22.65
CA PRO A 117 -11.40 -1.90 -22.29
C PRO A 117 -11.60 -2.48 -20.88
N ASN A 118 -10.70 -3.37 -20.45
CA ASN A 118 -10.76 -4.05 -19.15
C ASN A 118 -9.77 -3.49 -18.12
N PHE A 119 -8.95 -2.49 -18.49
CA PHE A 119 -8.02 -1.82 -17.58
C PHE A 119 -8.27 -0.32 -17.63
N ARG A 120 -9.14 0.18 -16.75
CA ARG A 120 -9.53 1.60 -16.71
C ARG A 120 -8.51 2.39 -15.91
N VAL A 121 -8.17 3.60 -16.39
CA VAL A 121 -7.14 4.45 -15.80
C VAL A 121 -7.74 5.81 -15.44
N VAL A 122 -7.60 6.19 -14.18
CA VAL A 122 -7.86 7.55 -13.67
C VAL A 122 -6.52 8.24 -13.41
N CYS A 123 -6.36 9.48 -13.88
CA CYS A 123 -5.18 10.27 -13.61
C CYS A 123 -5.47 11.31 -12.51
N VAL A 124 -4.58 11.40 -11.52
CA VAL A 124 -4.62 12.41 -10.46
C VAL A 124 -3.27 13.12 -10.39
N GLU A 125 -3.26 14.35 -9.88
CA GLU A 125 -2.02 15.14 -9.74
C GLU A 125 -1.16 14.70 -8.54
N ASP A 126 -1.79 14.05 -7.56
CA ASP A 126 -1.25 13.69 -6.25
C ASP A 126 -0.33 12.45 -6.31
N CYS A 127 0.83 12.61 -6.94
CA CYS A 127 1.77 11.51 -7.18
C CYS A 127 2.23 10.82 -5.90
N GLU A 128 2.48 11.59 -4.85
CA GLU A 128 3.06 11.09 -3.61
C GLU A 128 2.02 10.27 -2.83
N ALA A 129 0.78 10.74 -2.70
CA ALA A 129 -0.26 9.96 -2.05
C ALA A 129 -0.57 8.66 -2.82
N VAL A 130 -0.62 8.71 -4.16
CA VAL A 130 -0.84 7.51 -4.99
C VAL A 130 0.23 6.45 -4.71
N GLU A 131 1.51 6.85 -4.69
CA GLU A 131 2.64 5.94 -4.44
C GLU A 131 2.64 5.39 -3.02
N VAL A 132 2.47 6.27 -2.02
CA VAL A 132 2.46 5.90 -0.60
C VAL A 132 1.32 4.93 -0.30
N CYS A 133 0.13 5.12 -0.89
CA CYS A 133 -0.99 4.19 -0.71
C CYS A 133 -0.63 2.77 -1.16
N GLY A 134 0.04 2.63 -2.30
CA GLY A 134 0.48 1.34 -2.84
C GLY A 134 1.45 0.58 -1.93
N ALA A 135 2.28 1.32 -1.18
CA ALA A 135 3.21 0.75 -0.18
C ALA A 135 2.48 0.39 1.12
N LEU A 136 1.83 1.36 1.77
CA LEU A 136 1.26 1.23 3.12
C LEU A 136 0.15 0.18 3.23
N LYS A 137 -0.65 0.00 2.17
CA LYS A 137 -1.73 -1.00 2.15
C LYS A 137 -1.26 -2.42 2.46
N ASN A 138 0.01 -2.74 2.16
CA ASN A 138 0.57 -4.06 2.45
C ASN A 138 0.72 -4.30 3.96
N ILE A 139 0.97 -3.26 4.76
CA ILE A 139 1.02 -3.33 6.23
C ILE A 139 -0.38 -3.68 6.75
N VAL A 140 -1.41 -2.97 6.27
CA VAL A 140 -2.80 -3.23 6.68
C VAL A 140 -3.25 -4.65 6.29
N ALA A 141 -2.82 -5.13 5.12
CA ALA A 141 -3.10 -6.49 4.69
C ALA A 141 -2.46 -7.57 5.59
N CYS A 142 -1.29 -7.29 6.18
CA CYS A 142 -0.73 -8.16 7.23
C CYS A 142 -1.64 -8.20 8.46
N GLY A 143 -2.12 -7.03 8.91
CA GLY A 143 -3.10 -6.92 9.99
C GLY A 143 -4.39 -7.71 9.71
N ALA A 144 -4.94 -7.60 8.50
CA ALA A 144 -6.10 -8.39 8.06
C ALA A 144 -5.81 -9.90 8.06
N GLY A 145 -4.60 -10.30 7.65
CA GLY A 145 -4.15 -11.69 7.74
C GLY A 145 -4.07 -12.20 9.18
N PHE A 146 -3.61 -11.38 10.12
CA PHE A 146 -3.60 -11.76 11.53
C PHE A 146 -5.01 -11.98 12.08
N VAL A 147 -5.97 -11.13 11.70
CA VAL A 147 -7.39 -11.31 12.04
C VAL A 147 -7.96 -12.62 11.51
N ASP A 148 -7.65 -12.98 10.26
CA ASP A 148 -8.03 -14.27 9.67
C ASP A 148 -7.39 -15.45 10.40
N GLY A 149 -6.12 -15.29 10.78
CA GLY A 149 -5.37 -16.28 11.53
C GLY A 149 -5.97 -16.58 12.91
N LEU A 150 -6.48 -15.53 13.57
CA LEU A 150 -7.11 -15.57 14.89
C LEU A 150 -8.61 -15.96 14.83
N GLY A 151 -9.22 -15.98 13.65
CA GLY A 151 -10.63 -16.34 13.48
C GLY A 151 -11.62 -15.32 14.06
N LEU A 152 -11.30 -14.03 14.03
CA LEU A 152 -12.09 -12.97 14.69
C LEU A 152 -13.28 -12.45 13.85
N GLY A 153 -13.41 -12.89 12.60
CA GLY A 153 -14.54 -12.58 11.73
C GLY A 153 -14.44 -11.23 10.99
N ASP A 154 -15.43 -11.00 10.12
CA ASP A 154 -15.39 -9.91 9.13
C ASP A 154 -15.56 -8.52 9.73
N ASN A 155 -16.29 -8.36 10.83
CA ASN A 155 -16.44 -7.06 11.51
C ASN A 155 -15.10 -6.55 12.04
N THR A 156 -14.30 -7.44 12.66
CA THR A 156 -12.96 -7.08 13.12
C THR A 156 -12.02 -6.79 11.96
N LYS A 157 -12.11 -7.57 10.87
CA LYS A 157 -11.33 -7.30 9.66
C LYS A 157 -11.68 -5.95 9.04
N ALA A 158 -12.97 -5.61 8.96
CA ALA A 158 -13.45 -4.32 8.47
C ALA A 158 -12.93 -3.17 9.34
N ALA A 159 -12.91 -3.33 10.67
CA ALA A 159 -12.32 -2.34 11.58
C ALA A 159 -10.82 -2.14 11.32
N VAL A 160 -10.05 -3.22 11.11
CA VAL A 160 -8.63 -3.15 10.73
C VAL A 160 -8.43 -2.42 9.41
N ILE A 161 -9.23 -2.74 8.39
CA ILE A 161 -9.14 -2.07 7.08
C ILE A 161 -9.44 -0.58 7.22
N ARG A 162 -10.50 -0.22 7.96
CA ARG A 162 -10.89 1.19 8.17
C ARG A 162 -9.81 1.96 8.93
N LEU A 163 -9.32 1.43 10.04
CA LEU A 163 -8.27 2.08 10.84
C LEU A 163 -6.95 2.17 10.07
N GLY A 164 -6.60 1.12 9.32
CA GLY A 164 -5.46 1.14 8.42
C GLY A 164 -5.57 2.22 7.36
N LEU A 165 -6.74 2.42 6.76
CA LEU A 165 -6.97 3.53 5.84
C LEU A 165 -6.79 4.89 6.53
N MET A 166 -7.26 5.05 7.78
CA MET A 166 -7.06 6.29 8.53
C MET A 166 -5.57 6.55 8.82
N GLU A 167 -4.82 5.52 9.20
CA GLU A 167 -3.36 5.62 9.38
C GLU A 167 -2.66 5.94 8.05
N MET A 168 -3.09 5.37 6.92
CA MET A 168 -2.57 5.72 5.60
C MET A 168 -2.77 7.20 5.28
N ILE A 169 -3.98 7.73 5.48
CA ILE A 169 -4.31 9.15 5.26
C ILE A 169 -3.43 10.03 6.15
N LYS A 170 -3.40 9.74 7.45
CA LYS A 170 -2.61 10.49 8.43
C LYS A 170 -1.12 10.46 8.12
N PHE A 171 -0.60 9.34 7.65
CA PHE A 171 0.81 9.19 7.30
C PHE A 171 1.18 10.09 6.12
N VAL A 172 0.37 10.09 5.06
CA VAL A 172 0.56 10.96 3.91
C VAL A 172 0.46 12.44 4.32
N ASP A 173 -0.58 12.81 5.08
CA ASP A 173 -0.78 14.19 5.53
C ASP A 173 0.40 14.70 6.38
N THR A 174 0.92 13.85 7.27
CA THR A 174 2.05 14.18 8.14
C THR A 174 3.37 14.34 7.36
N PHE A 175 3.66 13.46 6.40
CA PHE A 175 5.01 13.32 5.86
C PHE A 175 5.21 13.80 4.42
N PHE A 176 4.14 13.89 3.62
CA PHE A 176 4.22 14.24 2.20
C PHE A 176 3.47 15.54 1.88
N GLY A 177 2.48 15.93 2.68
CA GLY A 177 1.80 17.23 2.60
C GLY A 177 1.05 17.48 1.29
N GLY A 178 0.04 18.35 1.30
CA GLY A 178 -0.66 18.78 0.09
C GLY A 178 -1.51 17.71 -0.63
N SER A 179 -1.62 16.51 -0.05
CA SER A 179 -2.46 15.44 -0.58
C SER A 179 -3.95 15.75 -0.50
N LYS A 180 -4.74 15.21 -1.43
CA LYS A 180 -6.19 15.37 -1.42
C LYS A 180 -6.84 14.12 -0.84
N LEU A 181 -7.79 14.31 0.07
CA LEU A 181 -8.56 13.19 0.64
C LEU A 181 -9.25 12.35 -0.46
N SER A 182 -9.64 12.97 -1.58
CA SER A 182 -10.21 12.28 -2.74
C SER A 182 -9.28 11.20 -3.32
N THR A 183 -7.95 11.37 -3.23
CA THR A 183 -6.97 10.39 -3.73
C THR A 183 -7.11 9.03 -3.05
N PHE A 184 -7.52 8.99 -1.78
CA PHE A 184 -7.70 7.73 -1.04
C PHE A 184 -8.96 6.97 -1.43
N PHE A 185 -9.90 7.64 -2.11
CA PHE A 185 -11.10 7.02 -2.68
C PHE A 185 -10.88 6.49 -4.11
N GLU A 186 -9.73 6.80 -4.72
CA GLU A 186 -9.32 6.24 -6.00
C GLU A 186 -8.83 4.78 -5.86
N SER A 187 -8.62 4.10 -6.99
CA SER A 187 -8.17 2.69 -7.00
C SER A 187 -6.87 2.45 -6.21
N CYS A 188 -5.92 3.40 -6.23
CA CYS A 188 -4.68 3.28 -5.46
C CYS A 188 -4.87 3.21 -3.94
N GLY A 189 -5.97 3.78 -3.43
CA GLY A 189 -6.28 3.83 -2.00
C GLY A 189 -7.18 2.68 -1.59
N VAL A 190 -8.47 2.96 -1.44
CA VAL A 190 -9.46 2.03 -0.86
C VAL A 190 -9.59 0.73 -1.65
N ALA A 191 -9.55 0.75 -2.98
CA ALA A 191 -9.75 -0.46 -3.79
C ALA A 191 -8.56 -1.44 -3.68
N ASP A 192 -7.32 -0.95 -3.83
CA ASP A 192 -6.12 -1.79 -3.67
C ASP A 192 -5.99 -2.31 -2.23
N LEU A 193 -6.35 -1.48 -1.25
CA LEU A 193 -6.40 -1.87 0.16
C LEU A 193 -7.38 -3.04 0.38
N ILE A 194 -8.63 -2.91 -0.05
CA ILE A 194 -9.65 -3.97 0.10
C ILE A 194 -9.19 -5.24 -0.60
N THR A 195 -8.83 -5.16 -1.88
CA THR A 195 -8.43 -6.32 -2.68
C THR A 195 -7.25 -7.04 -2.05
N THR A 196 -6.26 -6.30 -1.51
CA THR A 196 -5.11 -6.89 -0.85
C THR A 196 -5.46 -7.53 0.50
N CYS A 197 -6.35 -6.93 1.27
CA CYS A 197 -6.79 -7.47 2.57
C CYS A 197 -7.64 -8.74 2.45
N TYR A 198 -8.27 -9.00 1.30
CA TYR A 198 -9.03 -10.24 1.06
C TYR A 198 -8.27 -11.28 0.22
N GLY A 199 -7.54 -10.85 -0.82
CA GLY A 199 -6.91 -11.77 -1.80
C GLY A 199 -5.38 -11.72 -1.84
N GLY A 200 -4.73 -10.82 -1.11
CA GLY A 200 -3.30 -10.56 -1.23
C GLY A 200 -2.39 -11.63 -0.59
N ARG A 201 -1.18 -11.74 -1.11
CA ARG A 201 -0.11 -12.60 -0.55
C ARG A 201 0.23 -12.24 0.90
N ASN A 202 0.26 -10.94 1.24
CA ASN A 202 0.48 -10.45 2.61
C ASN A 202 -0.55 -11.03 3.59
N ARG A 203 -1.84 -10.94 3.25
CA ARG A 203 -2.92 -11.52 4.04
C ARG A 203 -2.74 -13.04 4.22
N ARG A 204 -2.50 -13.77 3.12
CA ARG A 204 -2.31 -15.24 3.14
C ARG A 204 -1.15 -15.68 4.02
N VAL A 205 0.02 -15.06 3.89
CA VAL A 205 1.19 -15.45 4.69
C VAL A 205 1.00 -15.08 6.16
N CYS A 206 0.47 -13.89 6.46
CA CYS A 206 0.21 -13.46 7.83
C CYS A 206 -0.88 -14.28 8.53
N GLU A 207 -1.87 -14.79 7.80
CA GLU A 207 -2.82 -15.78 8.33
C GLU A 207 -2.11 -17.07 8.77
N GLN A 208 -1.24 -17.61 7.91
CA GLN A 208 -0.48 -18.83 8.23
C GLN A 208 0.55 -18.59 9.34
N PHE A 209 1.10 -17.39 9.44
CA PHE A 209 2.00 -16.98 10.53
C PHE A 209 1.33 -17.08 11.89
N VAL A 210 0.05 -16.74 11.99
CA VAL A 210 -0.72 -16.90 13.24
C VAL A 210 -1.10 -18.35 13.50
N LYS A 211 -1.44 -19.11 12.46
CA LYS A 211 -1.90 -20.50 12.57
C LYS A 211 -0.77 -21.51 12.81
N THR A 212 0.49 -21.10 12.69
CA THR A 212 1.66 -21.98 12.79
C THR A 212 2.73 -21.38 13.71
N THR A 213 3.76 -22.15 14.02
CA THR A 213 4.95 -21.65 14.76
C THR A 213 6.05 -21.13 13.83
N LYS A 214 5.84 -21.18 12.51
CA LYS A 214 6.83 -20.82 11.50
C LYS A 214 7.12 -19.32 11.48
N SER A 215 8.33 -18.97 11.04
CA SER A 215 8.69 -17.59 10.76
C SER A 215 8.05 -17.11 9.45
N ILE A 216 7.96 -15.78 9.28
CA ILE A 216 7.53 -15.18 8.02
C ILE A 216 8.41 -15.64 6.85
N LYS A 217 9.71 -15.79 7.08
CA LYS A 217 10.67 -16.25 6.05
C LYS A 217 10.39 -17.67 5.59
N GLU A 218 10.16 -18.60 6.52
CA GLU A 218 9.80 -19.98 6.17
C GLU A 218 8.50 -20.04 5.37
N LEU A 219 7.49 -19.25 5.77
CA LEU A 219 6.20 -19.20 5.07
C LEU A 219 6.31 -18.51 3.70
N GLU A 220 7.17 -17.52 3.55
CA GLU A 220 7.49 -16.89 2.27
C GLU A 220 8.08 -17.92 1.29
N ASP A 221 9.10 -18.66 1.73
CA ASP A 221 9.77 -19.66 0.90
C ASP A 221 8.82 -20.81 0.51
N GLU A 222 7.94 -21.24 1.42
CA GLU A 222 6.99 -22.33 1.17
C GLU A 222 5.78 -21.92 0.31
N LEU A 223 5.21 -20.73 0.52
CA LEU A 223 3.91 -20.36 -0.04
C LEU A 223 4.01 -19.51 -1.30
N LEU A 224 5.13 -18.83 -1.53
CA LEU A 224 5.23 -17.79 -2.56
C LEU A 224 6.11 -18.16 -3.76
N GLY A 225 6.71 -19.35 -3.78
CA GLY A 225 7.43 -19.87 -4.96
C GLY A 225 8.54 -18.93 -5.45
N GLY A 226 9.29 -18.32 -4.52
CA GLY A 226 10.37 -17.37 -4.81
C GLY A 226 9.95 -15.89 -4.85
N MET A 227 8.66 -15.56 -4.75
CA MET A 227 8.21 -14.17 -4.62
C MET A 227 8.40 -13.65 -3.19
N LYS A 228 8.80 -12.37 -3.05
CA LYS A 228 9.02 -11.73 -1.74
C LYS A 228 7.77 -11.05 -1.18
N LEU A 229 7.61 -11.12 0.14
CA LEU A 229 6.55 -10.48 0.90
C LEU A 229 6.94 -9.05 1.25
N GLN A 230 6.15 -8.08 0.78
CA GLN A 230 6.49 -6.66 0.97
C GLN A 230 5.96 -6.09 2.30
N GLY A 231 4.85 -6.62 2.82
CA GLY A 231 4.16 -6.05 3.99
C GLY A 231 5.04 -5.94 5.25
N PRO A 232 5.69 -7.02 5.71
CA PRO A 232 6.57 -6.95 6.88
C PRO A 232 7.77 -6.03 6.68
N ALA A 233 8.38 -6.00 5.50
CA ALA A 233 9.50 -5.10 5.18
C ALA A 233 9.05 -3.64 5.19
N THR A 234 7.92 -3.30 4.54
CA THR A 234 7.35 -1.96 4.59
C THR A 234 6.95 -1.56 6.01
N ALA A 235 6.45 -2.50 6.83
CA ALA A 235 6.13 -2.23 8.23
C ALA A 235 7.39 -1.91 9.05
N GLU A 236 8.51 -2.58 8.79
CA GLU A 236 9.81 -2.27 9.39
C GLU A 236 10.32 -0.89 9.01
N GLU A 237 10.31 -0.54 7.72
CA GLU A 237 10.72 0.78 7.23
C GLU A 237 9.89 1.92 7.84
N VAL A 238 8.56 1.76 7.80
CA VAL A 238 7.62 2.74 8.37
C VAL A 238 7.81 2.85 9.87
N ASN A 239 7.91 1.73 10.60
CA ASN A 239 8.12 1.76 12.03
C ASN A 239 9.48 2.37 12.42
N GLY A 240 10.53 2.15 11.62
CA GLY A 240 11.83 2.79 11.79
C GLY A 240 11.74 4.32 11.68
N MET A 241 11.05 4.82 10.66
CA MET A 241 10.76 6.25 10.50
C MET A 241 9.91 6.80 11.65
N LEU A 242 8.84 6.11 12.03
CA LEU A 242 7.96 6.53 13.13
C LEU A 242 8.69 6.58 14.47
N LYS A 243 9.59 5.63 14.75
CA LYS A 243 10.46 5.65 15.92
C LYS A 243 11.39 6.87 15.89
N ALA A 244 12.03 7.14 14.74
CA ALA A 244 12.91 8.30 14.59
C ALA A 244 12.19 9.64 14.80
N GLN A 245 10.89 9.72 14.49
CA GLN A 245 10.05 10.90 14.66
C GLN A 245 9.27 10.93 15.98
N ASN A 246 9.43 9.94 16.86
CA ASN A 246 8.63 9.77 18.10
C ASN A 246 7.11 9.74 17.84
N MET A 247 6.68 9.05 16.78
CA MET A 247 5.29 9.02 16.31
C MET A 247 4.65 7.62 16.38
N THR A 248 5.29 6.60 16.93
CA THR A 248 4.73 5.23 16.98
C THR A 248 3.33 5.17 17.60
N ASP A 249 3.08 5.95 18.64
CA ASP A 249 1.78 5.99 19.34
C ASP A 249 0.67 6.66 18.50
N LYS A 250 1.05 7.38 17.44
CA LYS A 250 0.11 8.00 16.50
C LYS A 250 -0.32 7.04 15.39
N PHE A 251 0.37 5.92 15.23
CA PHE A 251 0.13 4.87 14.23
C PHE A 251 0.20 3.47 14.89
N PRO A 252 -0.69 3.18 15.85
CA PRO A 252 -0.66 1.94 16.62
C PRO A 252 -0.84 0.69 15.75
N LEU A 253 -1.62 0.72 14.67
CA LEU A 253 -1.82 -0.44 13.80
C LEU A 253 -0.55 -0.74 13.00
N PHE A 254 0.07 0.25 12.35
CA PHE A 254 1.34 0.03 11.64
C PHE A 254 2.44 -0.45 12.58
N THR A 255 2.55 0.17 13.76
CA THR A 255 3.51 -0.23 14.80
C THR A 255 3.25 -1.65 15.29
N ALA A 256 1.99 -2.01 15.54
CA ALA A 256 1.61 -3.35 15.99
C ALA A 256 1.94 -4.42 14.95
N VAL A 257 1.66 -4.16 13.67
CA VAL A 257 1.98 -5.10 12.60
C VAL A 257 3.47 -5.41 12.55
N HIS A 258 4.32 -4.39 12.60
CA HIS A 258 5.78 -4.61 12.67
C HIS A 258 6.17 -5.43 13.90
N ARG A 259 5.71 -5.04 15.09
CA ARG A 259 6.04 -5.71 16.35
C ARG A 259 5.55 -7.15 16.42
N ILE A 260 4.43 -7.47 15.76
CA ILE A 260 3.94 -8.85 15.64
C ILE A 260 4.83 -9.65 14.68
N CYS A 261 5.19 -9.07 13.52
CA CYS A 261 6.09 -9.71 12.56
C CYS A 261 7.48 -10.00 13.16
N THR A 262 7.99 -9.14 14.06
CA THR A 262 9.25 -9.33 14.78
C THR A 262 9.11 -10.13 16.08
N ARG A 263 7.88 -10.57 16.42
CA ARG A 263 7.54 -11.32 17.65
C ARG A 263 7.79 -10.56 18.97
N GLU A 264 7.87 -9.23 18.91
CA GLU A 264 7.81 -8.36 20.09
C GLU A 264 6.40 -8.30 20.71
N LEU A 265 5.37 -8.52 19.89
CA LEU A 265 3.97 -8.64 20.31
C LEU A 265 3.39 -9.97 19.82
N LYS A 266 2.40 -10.49 20.54
CA LYS A 266 1.61 -11.64 20.08
C LYS A 266 0.54 -11.15 19.11
N PRO A 267 0.13 -11.96 18.13
CA PRO A 267 -0.97 -11.60 17.23
C PRO A 267 -2.25 -11.21 17.96
N THR A 268 -2.55 -11.84 19.11
CA THR A 268 -3.71 -11.52 19.97
C THR A 268 -3.72 -10.09 20.47
N ASP A 269 -2.54 -9.48 20.64
CA ASP A 269 -2.39 -8.13 21.19
C ASP A 269 -2.82 -7.06 20.19
N LEU A 270 -2.96 -7.41 18.89
CA LEU A 270 -3.47 -6.53 17.84
C LEU A 270 -4.82 -5.90 18.21
N ILE A 271 -5.69 -6.66 18.89
CA ILE A 271 -7.04 -6.19 19.24
C ILE A 271 -7.01 -5.07 20.26
N ASP A 272 -6.07 -5.13 21.21
CA ASP A 272 -5.92 -4.05 22.19
C ASP A 272 -5.36 -2.78 21.54
N GLN A 273 -4.52 -2.91 20.51
CA GLN A 273 -4.03 -1.77 19.71
C GLN A 273 -5.16 -1.10 18.92
N ILE A 274 -6.06 -1.90 18.34
CA ILE A 274 -7.25 -1.42 17.63
C ILE A 274 -8.24 -0.76 18.59
N ARG A 275 -8.51 -1.37 19.75
CA ARG A 275 -9.47 -0.86 20.74
C ARG A 275 -9.07 0.52 21.26
N ASN A 276 -7.77 0.73 21.46
CA ASN A 276 -7.21 1.98 21.98
C ASN A 276 -6.73 2.92 20.86
N HIS A 277 -7.13 2.70 19.61
CA HIS A 277 -6.70 3.54 18.50
C HIS A 277 -7.13 5.00 18.71
N PRO A 278 -6.29 6.01 18.40
CA PRO A 278 -6.59 7.44 18.60
C PRO A 278 -7.91 7.93 17.96
N GLU A 279 -8.41 7.23 16.95
CA GLU A 279 -9.67 7.51 16.25
C GLU A 279 -10.90 7.13 17.09
N HIS A 280 -10.73 6.31 18.11
CA HIS A 280 -11.77 5.90 19.05
C HIS A 280 -11.71 6.68 20.37
N THR A 281 -10.57 7.29 20.67
CA THR A 281 -10.33 8.03 21.93
C THR A 281 -10.49 9.54 21.78
N GLY A 282 -11.26 10.00 20.79
CA GLY A 282 -11.67 11.41 20.68
C GLY A 282 -12.36 11.88 21.97
N GLU A 283 -12.40 13.19 22.20
CA GLU A 283 -12.99 13.80 23.41
C GLU A 283 -14.29 13.10 23.78
N THR A 284 -14.28 12.35 24.89
CA THR A 284 -15.51 11.87 25.51
C THR A 284 -16.37 13.10 25.70
N SER A 285 -17.45 13.18 24.91
CA SER A 285 -18.47 14.19 25.13
C SER A 285 -18.91 14.00 26.57
N ASP A 286 -18.64 14.99 27.41
CA ASP A 286 -19.12 14.98 28.78
C ASP A 286 -20.64 14.98 28.70
N LEU A 287 -21.23 13.79 28.81
CA LEU A 287 -22.68 13.58 28.73
C LEU A 287 -23.39 14.38 29.82
N SER A 288 -22.70 14.80 30.88
CA SER A 288 -23.26 15.69 31.91
C SER A 288 -23.48 17.13 31.43
N LYS A 289 -22.83 17.55 30.32
CA LYS A 289 -23.06 18.85 29.66
C LYS A 289 -24.22 18.81 28.67
N LEU A 290 -24.62 17.63 28.22
CA LEU A 290 -25.87 17.44 27.49
C LEU A 290 -26.98 17.39 28.52
N ASN A 291 -27.68 18.51 28.73
CA ASN A 291 -28.84 18.61 29.62
C ASN A 291 -30.08 17.90 29.02
N LEU A 292 -29.89 16.63 28.65
CA LEU A 292 -30.86 15.76 28.02
C LEU A 292 -31.38 14.77 29.07
N HIS A 293 -32.52 15.10 29.69
CA HIS A 293 -33.26 14.15 30.52
C HIS A 293 -33.99 13.16 29.61
N PHE A 294 -33.35 12.04 29.27
CA PHE A 294 -34.02 10.91 28.64
C PHE A 294 -34.18 9.78 29.66
N ASP A 295 -35.41 9.33 29.89
CA ASP A 295 -35.68 7.97 30.39
C ASP A 295 -35.25 6.99 29.29
N ILE A 296 -34.04 6.44 29.38
CA ILE A 296 -33.50 5.54 28.36
C ILE A 296 -34.25 4.20 28.43
N LYS A 297 -35.25 4.04 27.57
CA LYS A 297 -35.84 2.73 27.25
C LYS A 297 -35.17 2.16 26.00
N ILE A 298 -34.31 1.16 26.17
CA ILE A 298 -33.67 0.44 25.06
C ILE A 298 -34.61 -0.67 24.61
N HIS A 299 -35.24 -0.50 23.44
CA HIS A 299 -35.96 -1.57 22.75
C HIS A 299 -35.11 -2.11 21.61
N ILE A 300 -34.63 -3.36 21.73
CA ILE A 300 -33.88 -4.03 20.67
C ILE A 300 -34.84 -4.89 19.87
N PHE A 301 -35.04 -4.56 18.60
CA PHE A 301 -35.89 -5.33 17.68
C PHE A 301 -35.02 -6.33 16.91
N PHE A 302 -35.25 -7.63 17.12
CA PHE A 302 -34.68 -8.69 16.32
C PHE A 302 -35.78 -9.40 15.52
N ASN A 303 -35.56 -9.58 14.22
CA ASN A 303 -36.39 -10.46 13.41
C ASN A 303 -35.90 -11.90 13.59
N LYS A 304 -36.76 -12.82 14.06
CA LYS A 304 -36.44 -14.25 14.30
C LYS A 304 -36.20 -15.07 13.01
N GLY A 305 -35.89 -14.42 11.89
CA GLY A 305 -35.94 -15.01 10.55
C GLY A 305 -34.60 -15.26 9.84
N LEU A 306 -33.46 -15.25 10.53
CA LEU A 306 -32.17 -15.57 9.91
C LEU A 306 -31.48 -16.68 10.71
N ARG A 307 -31.45 -17.88 10.11
CA ARG A 307 -30.57 -18.99 10.47
C ARG A 307 -29.25 -18.84 9.72
#